data_AF-A0A3B9F863-F1
#
_entry.id   AF-A0A3B9F863-F1
#
_cell.length_a   1.000
_cell.length_b   1.000
_cell.length_c   1.000
_cell.angle_alpha   90.00
_cell.angle_beta   90.00
_cell.angle_gamma   90.00
#
_symmetry.space_group_name_H-M   'P 1'
#
loop_
_entity.id
_entity.type
_entity.pdbx_description
1 polymer ?
#
loop_
_entity_poly.entity_id
_entity_poly.type
_entity_poly.pdbx_seq_one_letter_code
_entity_poly.pdbx_strand_id
1 'polypeptide(L)'
;LITIFPNLFGELNNSNSHTFNGLVTLLLLLNIYGGNLGKALAQAKLKAKAKRLQLLQSGTISKKLSADGVITEVPSASLRRGDTIYVVAGDIIPADGEVVLGVGSVDESFITGESTLVIKELGSEVASSVTEGTRIISDELIIRVTANPGQGLVARMINVMIGKRECKNSNEIALQILLSILTIIFLCVVITLSSFTTYLGMPISVTFLVSLLVSLIPVNVVTSLSTMSIATIDNITNANVIASSDDLEQCIGVNTLVVDKTGTITLGNRLAEDFIPICNHLGSEVAAMAMAASLFDDTLEGKSIFRLAEQWGAKIDFEPQQCGAVYFSTTTRISGTNLPNNSKVRKGSLSAIREFVGAQYHKFSSELNTACERIALQGGTPLVVCRDNEIYGVIYLKDVVKPGIRDRFYKLKKLGIYTIMVTGDNQITAGVISREAGIDDFIAEATPNDKIAVIRQQQSQGKLVAMTGEGNNDVPALSQADISLAMNAGTQAARLTARIVDLDSDPTKLIEIVAIGKQLLMTSGALTLFSLTNNIGKYLAVLPMLFTPLNLGRFNFIQLSNTNSAVLSLLIYNVIAVFAFIPLVLRGIKFRSIATNEIFQINMLIYGLGGLFIPLVTIKLLDMAIKNIGFV
;
A
#
# COMPACT_ATOMS: atom_id res chain seq x y z
N LEU A 1 -3.27 -43.95 19.10
CA LEU A 1 -2.63 -44.89 20.06
C LEU A 1 -3.51 -45.15 21.27
N ILE A 2 -3.82 -44.15 22.10
CA ILE A 2 -4.64 -44.32 23.32
C ILE A 2 -6.10 -44.76 23.02
N THR A 3 -6.63 -44.47 21.82
CA THR A 3 -7.91 -45.03 21.35
C THR A 3 -7.88 -46.55 21.15
N ILE A 4 -6.75 -47.09 20.70
CA ILE A 4 -6.58 -48.53 20.40
C ILE A 4 -6.13 -49.26 21.67
N PHE A 5 -5.23 -48.65 22.44
CA PHE A 5 -4.69 -49.16 23.70
C PHE A 5 -4.96 -48.16 24.83
N PRO A 6 -6.16 -48.18 25.46
CA PRO A 6 -6.54 -47.19 26.47
C PRO A 6 -5.73 -47.30 27.76
N ASN A 7 -5.18 -48.48 28.06
CA ASN A 7 -4.41 -48.74 29.29
C ASN A 7 -2.90 -48.52 29.12
N LEU A 8 -2.45 -47.94 27.99
CA LEU A 8 -1.02 -47.77 27.68
C LEU A 8 -0.26 -46.96 28.75
N PHE A 9 -0.96 -46.09 29.49
CA PHE A 9 -0.40 -45.23 30.53
C PHE A 9 -1.05 -45.45 31.91
N GLY A 10 -1.55 -46.66 32.18
CA GLY A 10 -2.14 -47.07 33.46
C GLY A 10 -3.57 -47.61 33.32
N GLU A 11 -4.01 -48.41 34.30
CA GLU A 11 -5.38 -48.94 34.36
C GLU A 11 -6.34 -47.87 34.88
N LEU A 12 -7.30 -47.48 34.05
CA LEU A 12 -8.39 -46.59 34.44
C LEU A 12 -9.71 -47.35 34.30
N ASN A 13 -10.42 -47.54 35.42
CA ASN A 13 -11.70 -48.24 35.51
C ASN A 13 -12.84 -47.46 34.83
N ASN A 14 -12.82 -47.36 33.50
CA ASN A 14 -13.93 -46.82 32.70
C ASN A 14 -14.29 -47.80 31.58
N SER A 15 -15.51 -48.33 31.64
CA SER A 15 -16.07 -49.31 30.69
C SER A 15 -16.17 -48.79 29.24
N ASN A 16 -16.17 -47.47 29.03
CA ASN A 16 -16.31 -46.80 27.72
C ASN A 16 -15.04 -46.02 27.28
N SER A 17 -13.84 -46.44 27.73
CA SER A 17 -12.59 -45.71 27.46
C SER A 17 -12.26 -45.59 25.96
N HIS A 18 -12.52 -46.62 25.15
CA HIS A 18 -12.26 -46.60 23.70
C HIS A 18 -13.11 -45.58 22.94
N THR A 19 -14.43 -45.53 23.20
CA THR A 19 -15.35 -44.62 22.51
C THR A 19 -15.07 -43.17 22.89
N PHE A 20 -14.84 -42.89 24.18
CA PHE A 20 -14.44 -41.57 24.66
C PHE A 20 -13.12 -41.11 24.03
N ASN A 21 -12.07 -41.94 24.07
CA ASN A 21 -10.78 -41.62 23.47
C ASN A 21 -10.87 -41.42 21.94
N GLY A 22 -11.75 -42.17 21.26
CA GLY A 22 -12.04 -42.03 19.84
C GLY A 22 -12.68 -40.68 19.50
N LEU A 23 -13.70 -40.28 20.25
CA LEU A 23 -14.36 -38.98 20.09
C LEU A 23 -13.39 -37.82 20.35
N VAL A 24 -12.60 -37.89 21.42
CA VAL A 24 -11.57 -36.88 21.70
C VAL A 24 -10.60 -36.75 20.52
N THR A 25 -10.12 -37.88 20.00
CA THR A 25 -9.18 -37.89 18.85
C THR A 25 -9.81 -37.24 17.62
N LEU A 26 -11.07 -37.58 17.31
CA LEU A 26 -11.81 -36.97 16.21
C LEU A 26 -11.95 -35.45 16.38
N LEU A 27 -12.32 -34.98 17.57
CA LEU A 27 -12.48 -33.56 17.88
C LEU A 27 -11.16 -32.79 17.78
N LEU A 28 -10.05 -33.39 18.23
CA LEU A 28 -8.72 -32.81 18.08
C LEU A 28 -8.34 -32.70 16.59
N LEU A 29 -8.64 -33.72 15.79
CA LEU A 29 -8.39 -33.70 14.34
C LEU A 29 -9.26 -32.63 13.64
N LEU A 30 -10.53 -32.50 14.03
CA LEU A 30 -11.43 -31.45 13.54
C LEU A 30 -10.94 -30.04 13.88
N ASN A 31 -10.36 -29.82 15.07
CA ASN A 31 -9.74 -28.55 15.43
C ASN A 31 -8.57 -28.19 14.50
N ILE A 32 -7.67 -29.14 14.25
CA ILE A 32 -6.54 -28.96 13.33
C ILE A 32 -7.05 -28.70 11.91
N TYR A 33 -8.05 -29.47 11.46
CA TYR A 33 -8.67 -29.30 10.16
C TYR A 33 -9.31 -27.92 10.00
N GLY A 34 -10.08 -27.45 10.98
CA GLY A 34 -10.72 -26.13 10.95
C GLY A 34 -9.71 -24.98 10.83
N GLY A 35 -8.60 -25.05 11.57
CA GLY A 35 -7.52 -24.07 11.47
C GLY A 35 -6.88 -24.02 10.07
N ASN A 36 -6.58 -25.19 9.50
CA ASN A 36 -6.01 -25.31 8.16
C ASN A 36 -7.01 -24.90 7.06
N LEU A 37 -8.29 -25.19 7.24
CA LEU A 37 -9.36 -24.81 6.32
C LEU A 37 -9.46 -23.28 6.23
N GLY A 38 -9.42 -22.56 7.34
CA GLY A 38 -9.42 -21.10 7.35
C GLY A 38 -8.28 -20.52 6.50
N LYS A 39 -7.04 -20.98 6.74
CA LYS A 39 -5.86 -20.57 5.96
C LYS A 39 -6.02 -20.92 4.48
N ALA A 40 -6.49 -22.13 4.16
CA ALA A 40 -6.69 -22.57 2.78
C ALA A 40 -7.75 -21.73 2.03
N LEU A 41 -8.88 -21.42 2.68
CA LEU A 41 -9.94 -20.59 2.10
C LEU A 41 -9.46 -19.17 1.79
N ALA A 42 -8.69 -18.57 2.71
CA ALA A 42 -8.10 -17.25 2.47
C ALA A 42 -7.09 -17.27 1.31
N GLN A 43 -6.24 -18.30 1.25
CA GLN A 43 -5.22 -18.43 0.19
C GLN A 43 -5.82 -18.75 -1.19
N ALA A 44 -6.93 -19.48 -1.26
CA ALA A 44 -7.49 -19.96 -2.52
C ALA A 44 -7.81 -18.80 -3.49
N LYS A 45 -8.42 -17.72 -2.98
CA LYS A 45 -8.77 -16.54 -3.78
C LYS A 45 -7.53 -15.80 -4.31
N LEU A 46 -6.56 -15.57 -3.44
CA LEU A 46 -5.30 -14.89 -3.80
C LEU A 46 -4.49 -15.71 -4.80
N LYS A 47 -4.36 -17.03 -4.59
CA LYS A 47 -3.67 -17.93 -5.52
C LYS A 47 -4.35 -17.96 -6.89
N ALA A 48 -5.69 -17.92 -6.95
CA ALA A 48 -6.41 -17.87 -8.21
C ALA A 48 -6.12 -16.58 -9.00
N LYS A 49 -6.13 -15.41 -8.33
CA LYS A 49 -5.76 -14.13 -8.93
C LYS A 49 -4.30 -14.12 -9.40
N ALA A 50 -3.38 -14.57 -8.54
CA ALA A 50 -1.96 -14.62 -8.88
C ALA A 50 -1.66 -15.58 -10.05
N LYS A 51 -2.35 -16.72 -10.13
CA LYS A 51 -2.24 -17.65 -11.27
C LYS A 51 -2.70 -17.01 -12.58
N ARG A 52 -3.75 -16.17 -12.55
CA ARG A 52 -4.20 -15.41 -13.72
C ARG A 52 -3.12 -14.43 -14.21
N LEU A 53 -2.42 -13.75 -13.29
CA LEU A 53 -1.28 -12.89 -13.64
C LEU A 53 -0.11 -13.70 -14.21
N GLN A 54 0.23 -14.84 -13.62
CA GLN A 54 1.33 -15.69 -14.08
C GLN A 54 1.13 -16.23 -15.51
N LEU A 55 -0.10 -16.65 -15.84
CA LEU A 55 -0.40 -17.17 -17.18
C LEU A 55 -0.12 -16.13 -18.28
N LEU A 56 -0.26 -14.85 -17.97
CA LEU A 56 0.05 -13.77 -18.91
C LEU A 56 1.55 -13.52 -19.06
N GLN A 57 2.33 -13.61 -17.96
CA GLN A 57 3.79 -13.46 -18.02
C GLN A 57 4.47 -14.58 -18.82
N SER A 58 4.00 -15.83 -18.67
CA SER A 58 4.69 -17.01 -19.19
C SER A 58 4.49 -17.31 -20.68
N GLY A 59 3.54 -16.63 -21.34
CA GLY A 59 3.08 -17.01 -22.70
C GLY A 59 3.42 -16.02 -23.82
N THR A 60 4.00 -14.86 -23.53
CA THR A 60 4.20 -13.80 -24.52
C THR A 60 5.52 -13.93 -25.26
N ILE A 61 5.45 -13.98 -26.59
CA ILE A 61 6.59 -13.81 -27.49
C ILE A 61 6.87 -12.31 -27.63
N SER A 62 8.14 -11.93 -27.56
CA SER A 62 8.60 -10.55 -27.69
C SER A 62 9.38 -10.36 -28.99
N LYS A 63 9.15 -9.25 -29.67
CA LYS A 63 9.91 -8.81 -30.84
C LYS A 63 11.10 -7.97 -30.38
N LYS A 64 12.25 -8.61 -30.16
CA LYS A 64 13.50 -7.94 -29.74
C LYS A 64 14.17 -7.27 -30.94
N LEU A 65 14.45 -5.98 -30.80
CA LEU A 65 15.16 -5.17 -31.80
C LEU A 65 16.66 -5.16 -31.50
N SER A 66 17.46 -5.68 -32.44
CA SER A 66 18.92 -5.62 -32.37
C SER A 66 19.45 -4.25 -32.80
N ALA A 67 20.70 -3.93 -32.45
CA ALA A 67 21.35 -2.68 -32.84
C ALA A 67 21.40 -2.47 -34.36
N ASP A 68 21.43 -3.56 -35.13
CA ASP A 68 21.43 -3.56 -36.60
C ASP A 68 20.03 -3.36 -37.22
N GLY A 69 19.00 -3.13 -36.40
CA GLY A 69 17.60 -2.94 -36.85
C GLY A 69 16.84 -4.24 -37.13
N VAL A 70 17.47 -5.41 -36.97
CA VAL A 70 16.82 -6.71 -37.16
C VAL A 70 15.92 -7.05 -35.97
N ILE A 71 14.67 -7.42 -36.27
CA ILE A 71 13.69 -7.87 -35.28
C ILE A 71 13.78 -9.40 -35.14
N THR A 72 13.93 -9.89 -33.91
CA THR A 72 13.98 -11.31 -33.57
C THR A 72 12.91 -11.66 -32.55
N GLU A 73 12.20 -12.76 -32.76
CA GLU A 73 11.22 -13.25 -31.80
C GLU A 73 11.92 -14.04 -30.69
N VAL A 74 11.76 -13.58 -29.45
CA VAL A 74 12.34 -14.21 -28.26
C VAL A 74 11.27 -14.36 -27.18
N PRO A 75 11.35 -15.38 -26.31
CA PRO A 75 10.46 -15.47 -25.16
C PRO A 75 10.61 -14.26 -24.23
N SER A 76 9.50 -13.71 -23.70
CA SER A 76 9.53 -12.59 -22.73
C SER A 76 10.46 -12.84 -21.54
N ALA A 77 10.50 -14.09 -21.04
CA ALA A 77 11.37 -14.50 -19.94
C ALA A 77 12.88 -14.38 -20.21
N SER A 78 13.29 -14.26 -21.49
CA SER A 78 14.69 -14.08 -21.89
C SER A 78 15.12 -12.63 -21.95
N LEU A 79 14.18 -11.69 -21.97
CA LEU A 79 14.46 -10.25 -21.99
C LEU A 79 15.24 -9.85 -20.75
N ARG A 80 16.25 -8.99 -20.92
CA ARG A 80 17.02 -8.41 -19.83
C ARG A 80 16.93 -6.90 -19.86
N ARG A 81 17.20 -6.26 -18.72
CA ARG A 81 17.32 -4.81 -18.64
C ARG A 81 18.31 -4.29 -19.70
N GLY A 82 17.89 -3.28 -20.45
CA GLY A 82 18.65 -2.69 -21.55
C GLY A 82 18.28 -3.21 -22.93
N ASP A 83 17.59 -4.35 -23.04
CA ASP A 83 17.07 -4.84 -24.32
C ASP A 83 16.07 -3.86 -24.91
N THR A 84 16.02 -3.76 -26.24
CA THR A 84 15.04 -2.94 -26.94
C THR A 84 14.02 -3.85 -27.61
N ILE A 85 12.74 -3.53 -27.47
CA ILE A 85 11.63 -4.29 -28.04
C ILE A 85 10.77 -3.38 -28.90
N TYR A 86 10.21 -3.96 -29.96
CA TYR A 86 9.31 -3.29 -30.88
C TYR A 86 7.91 -3.87 -30.72
N VAL A 87 6.92 -3.01 -30.49
CA VAL A 87 5.58 -3.44 -30.11
C VAL A 87 4.57 -2.64 -30.95
N VAL A 88 3.60 -3.32 -31.56
CA VAL A 88 2.59 -2.71 -32.45
C VAL A 88 1.18 -2.86 -31.88
N ALA A 89 0.24 -2.07 -32.39
CA ALA A 89 -1.18 -2.19 -32.05
C ALA A 89 -1.66 -3.66 -32.07
N GLY A 90 -2.26 -4.09 -30.95
CA GLY A 90 -2.71 -5.46 -30.69
C GLY A 90 -1.75 -6.31 -29.86
N ASP A 91 -0.46 -5.97 -29.83
CA ASP A 91 0.53 -6.71 -29.03
C ASP A 91 0.38 -6.41 -27.52
N ILE A 92 0.78 -7.39 -26.71
CA ILE A 92 0.92 -7.26 -25.26
C ILE A 92 2.35 -6.83 -24.95
N ILE A 93 2.52 -5.86 -24.06
CA ILE A 93 3.84 -5.40 -23.61
C ILE A 93 4.51 -6.53 -22.79
N PRO A 94 5.63 -7.10 -23.24
CA PRO A 94 6.19 -8.33 -22.66
C PRO A 94 7.07 -8.10 -21.42
N ALA A 95 7.47 -6.87 -21.14
CA ALA A 95 8.26 -6.49 -19.97
C ALA A 95 8.06 -5.01 -19.63
N ASP A 96 8.24 -4.64 -18.36
CA ASP A 96 8.29 -3.24 -17.94
C ASP A 96 9.43 -2.50 -18.66
N GLY A 97 9.14 -1.28 -19.09
CA GLY A 97 10.07 -0.51 -19.90
C GLY A 97 9.77 0.98 -19.96
N GLU A 98 10.56 1.67 -20.77
CA GLU A 98 10.38 3.07 -21.12
C GLU A 98 10.32 3.24 -22.64
N VAL A 99 9.38 4.03 -23.13
CA VAL A 99 9.25 4.38 -24.55
C VAL A 99 10.46 5.21 -24.96
N VAL A 100 11.18 4.72 -25.98
CA VAL A 100 12.32 5.41 -26.60
C VAL A 100 11.92 6.08 -27.91
N LEU A 101 10.92 5.54 -28.61
CA LEU A 101 10.43 6.10 -29.87
C LEU A 101 8.97 5.70 -30.11
N GLY A 102 8.21 6.60 -30.71
CA GLY A 102 6.80 6.40 -31.04
C GLY A 102 5.85 7.05 -30.03
N VAL A 103 4.57 7.04 -30.40
CA VAL A 103 3.43 7.46 -29.57
C VAL A 103 2.35 6.43 -29.79
N GLY A 104 1.69 5.97 -28.73
CA GLY A 104 0.62 4.99 -28.83
C GLY A 104 -0.28 4.99 -27.60
N SER A 105 -1.51 4.52 -27.77
CA SER A 105 -2.44 4.32 -26.67
C SER A 105 -2.32 2.91 -26.09
N VAL A 106 -2.27 2.82 -24.77
CA VAL A 106 -2.11 1.56 -24.02
C VAL A 106 -3.33 1.34 -23.12
N ASP A 107 -3.86 0.12 -23.17
CA ASP A 107 -4.89 -0.37 -22.25
C ASP A 107 -4.22 -0.99 -21.02
N GLU A 108 -4.33 -0.27 -19.89
CA GLU A 108 -3.84 -0.70 -18.58
C GLU A 108 -4.94 -1.37 -17.72
N SER A 109 -6.14 -1.62 -18.27
CA SER A 109 -7.31 -2.10 -17.51
C SER A 109 -7.08 -3.43 -16.82
N PHE A 110 -6.10 -4.20 -17.28
CA PHE A 110 -5.76 -5.48 -16.68
C PHE A 110 -5.11 -5.33 -15.29
N ILE A 111 -4.40 -4.21 -15.07
CA ILE A 111 -3.70 -3.91 -13.82
C ILE A 111 -4.57 -3.02 -12.94
N THR A 112 -5.12 -1.95 -13.49
CA THR A 112 -5.90 -0.94 -12.75
C THR A 112 -7.38 -1.33 -12.60
N GLY A 113 -7.90 -2.19 -13.48
CA GLY A 113 -9.33 -2.48 -13.56
C GLY A 113 -10.14 -1.43 -14.33
N GLU A 114 -9.54 -0.31 -14.72
CA GLU A 114 -10.21 0.79 -15.43
C GLU A 114 -10.00 0.72 -16.94
N SER A 115 -11.06 0.88 -17.74
CA SER A 115 -11.01 0.77 -19.21
C SER A 115 -10.52 2.04 -19.92
N THR A 116 -9.95 3.00 -19.22
CA THR A 116 -9.43 4.24 -19.81
C THR A 116 -8.09 3.99 -20.47
N LEU A 117 -7.97 4.38 -21.74
CA LEU A 117 -6.72 4.29 -22.48
C LEU A 117 -5.74 5.37 -22.03
N VAL A 118 -4.48 4.98 -21.84
CA VAL A 118 -3.40 5.88 -21.43
C VAL A 118 -2.46 6.08 -22.62
N ILE A 119 -2.17 7.34 -22.95
CA ILE A 119 -1.23 7.67 -24.04
C ILE A 119 0.19 7.55 -23.50
N LYS A 120 1.04 6.84 -24.23
CA LYS A 120 2.47 6.67 -23.92
C LYS A 120 3.31 7.29 -25.02
N GLU A 121 4.24 8.15 -24.64
CA GLU A 121 5.09 8.91 -25.56
C GLU A 121 6.46 9.24 -24.96
N LEU A 122 7.41 9.61 -25.82
CA LEU A 122 8.69 10.17 -25.40
C LEU A 122 8.51 11.61 -24.89
N GLY A 123 9.03 11.89 -23.69
CA GLY A 123 9.16 13.25 -23.15
C GLY A 123 9.15 13.31 -21.63
N SER A 124 8.02 12.93 -21.01
CA SER A 124 7.92 12.88 -19.55
C SER A 124 8.27 11.51 -18.99
N GLU A 125 8.92 11.45 -17.83
CA GLU A 125 9.32 10.18 -17.18
C GLU A 125 8.10 9.28 -16.86
N VAL A 126 6.94 9.89 -16.66
CA VAL A 126 5.67 9.23 -16.36
C VAL A 126 5.00 8.70 -17.63
N ALA A 127 4.87 9.53 -18.67
CA ALA A 127 4.22 9.12 -19.93
C ALA A 127 5.05 8.13 -20.73
N SER A 128 6.38 8.08 -20.54
CA SER A 128 7.23 7.09 -21.19
C SER A 128 7.19 5.72 -20.51
N SER A 129 6.76 5.62 -19.25
CA SER A 129 6.77 4.35 -18.52
C SER A 129 5.64 3.42 -18.98
N VAL A 130 6.00 2.18 -19.34
CA VAL A 130 5.06 1.12 -19.72
C VAL A 130 5.21 -0.09 -18.80
N THR A 131 4.11 -0.83 -18.65
CA THR A 131 4.02 -1.95 -17.70
C THR A 131 3.75 -3.26 -18.44
N GLU A 132 4.43 -4.32 -18.00
CA GLU A 132 4.25 -5.69 -18.46
C GLU A 132 2.78 -6.13 -18.39
N GLY A 133 2.29 -6.81 -19.43
CA GLY A 133 0.94 -7.37 -19.49
C GLY A 133 -0.15 -6.39 -19.94
N THR A 134 0.18 -5.11 -20.11
CA THR A 134 -0.71 -4.11 -20.74
C THR A 134 -0.73 -4.28 -22.26
N ARG A 135 -1.75 -3.76 -22.94
CA ARG A 135 -1.94 -3.96 -24.38
C ARG A 135 -1.84 -2.66 -25.15
N ILE A 136 -1.10 -2.65 -26.26
CA ILE A 136 -1.09 -1.51 -27.18
C ILE A 136 -2.36 -1.56 -28.04
N ILE A 137 -3.08 -0.44 -28.11
CA ILE A 137 -4.32 -0.29 -28.87
C ILE A 137 -4.09 0.45 -30.18
N SER A 138 -3.23 1.47 -30.20
CA SER A 138 -2.91 2.25 -31.41
C SER A 138 -1.42 2.38 -31.63
N ASP A 139 -1.06 2.54 -32.91
CA ASP A 139 0.29 2.90 -33.39
C ASP A 139 1.36 1.86 -33.03
N GLU A 140 2.61 2.31 -32.92
CA GLU A 140 3.78 1.50 -32.64
C GLU A 140 4.70 2.19 -31.62
N LEU A 141 5.34 1.38 -30.78
CA LEU A 141 6.28 1.84 -29.76
C LEU A 141 7.56 1.03 -29.82
N ILE A 142 8.69 1.72 -29.71
CA ILE A 142 9.99 1.13 -29.40
C ILE A 142 10.24 1.36 -27.91
N ILE A 143 10.40 0.28 -27.17
CA ILE A 143 10.46 0.29 -25.72
C ILE A 143 11.81 -0.29 -25.29
N ARG A 144 12.49 0.38 -24.36
CA ARG A 144 13.68 -0.15 -23.70
C ARG A 144 13.26 -0.84 -22.40
N VAL A 145 13.62 -2.11 -22.28
CA VAL A 145 13.34 -2.92 -21.09
C VAL A 145 14.11 -2.38 -19.90
N THR A 146 13.42 -2.13 -18.80
CA THR A 146 14.01 -1.53 -17.59
C THR A 146 14.07 -2.51 -16.41
N ALA A 147 13.22 -3.54 -16.39
CA ALA A 147 13.27 -4.62 -15.40
C ALA A 147 13.94 -5.90 -15.93
N ASN A 148 14.58 -6.65 -15.03
CA ASN A 148 14.92 -8.05 -15.31
C ASN A 148 13.70 -8.97 -15.06
N PRO A 149 13.71 -10.19 -15.62
CA PRO A 149 12.67 -11.19 -15.38
C PRO A 149 12.44 -11.41 -13.89
N GLY A 150 11.18 -11.31 -13.47
CA GLY A 150 10.78 -11.45 -12.06
C GLY A 150 10.96 -10.21 -11.18
N GLN A 151 11.45 -9.10 -11.74
CA GLN A 151 11.62 -7.81 -11.02
C GLN A 151 10.60 -6.73 -11.44
N GLY A 152 9.74 -6.99 -12.43
CA GLY A 152 8.69 -6.05 -12.86
C GLY A 152 7.52 -5.90 -11.86
N LEU A 153 6.63 -4.95 -12.13
CA LEU A 153 5.48 -4.62 -11.29
C LEU A 153 4.55 -5.83 -11.09
N VAL A 154 4.19 -6.54 -12.17
CA VAL A 154 3.33 -7.71 -12.10
C VAL A 154 3.98 -8.84 -11.30
N ALA A 155 5.29 -9.06 -11.48
CA ALA A 155 6.03 -10.04 -10.70
C ALA A 155 6.05 -9.70 -9.20
N ARG A 156 6.19 -8.41 -8.85
CA ARG A 156 6.08 -7.94 -7.46
C ARG A 156 4.68 -8.20 -6.90
N MET A 157 3.62 -7.90 -7.65
CA MET A 157 2.23 -8.16 -7.27
C MET A 157 1.99 -9.66 -7.00
N ILE A 158 2.51 -10.53 -7.87
CA ILE A 158 2.48 -11.99 -7.69
C ILE A 158 3.22 -12.41 -6.42
N ASN A 159 4.41 -11.83 -6.17
CA ASN A 159 5.21 -12.17 -4.99
C ASN A 159 4.52 -11.77 -3.68
N VAL A 160 3.84 -10.61 -3.65
CA VAL A 160 3.03 -10.15 -2.51
C VAL A 160 1.82 -11.07 -2.29
N MET A 161 1.09 -11.44 -3.36
CA MET A 161 -0.07 -12.32 -3.24
C MET A 161 0.26 -13.77 -2.86
N ILE A 162 1.34 -14.33 -3.42
CA ILE A 162 1.74 -15.72 -3.18
C ILE A 162 2.55 -15.85 -1.88
N GLY A 163 3.14 -14.76 -1.39
CA GLY A 163 3.85 -14.73 -0.11
C GLY A 163 5.15 -15.54 -0.15
N LYS A 164 6.01 -15.34 -1.17
CA LYS A 164 7.33 -16.00 -1.22
C LYS A 164 8.23 -15.69 -0.01
N ARG A 165 7.85 -14.72 0.83
CA ARG A 165 8.33 -14.52 2.19
C ARG A 165 7.10 -14.28 3.08
N GLU A 166 6.78 -15.21 3.99
CA GLU A 166 5.86 -14.94 5.09
C GLU A 166 6.55 -13.96 6.06
N CYS A 167 6.64 -12.68 5.69
CA CYS A 167 7.03 -11.65 6.65
C CYS A 167 5.86 -11.47 7.62
N LYS A 168 6.01 -12.04 8.82
CA LYS A 168 5.06 -11.83 9.90
C LYS A 168 5.14 -10.39 10.35
N ASN A 169 3.98 -9.79 10.54
CA ASN A 169 3.86 -8.45 11.09
C ASN A 169 4.45 -8.35 12.50
N SER A 170 4.91 -7.17 12.90
CA SER A 170 5.43 -6.92 14.25
C SER A 170 4.42 -7.30 15.35
N ASN A 171 3.16 -6.87 15.23
CA ASN A 171 2.10 -7.24 16.18
C ASN A 171 1.77 -8.74 16.15
N GLU A 172 1.85 -9.40 14.99
CA GLU A 172 1.69 -10.85 14.89
C GLU A 172 2.80 -11.58 15.66
N ILE A 173 4.05 -11.12 15.55
CA ILE A 173 5.19 -11.66 16.31
C ILE A 173 4.99 -11.45 17.81
N ALA A 174 4.61 -10.24 18.24
CA ALA A 174 4.38 -9.93 19.64
C ALA A 174 3.29 -10.83 20.25
N LEU A 175 2.18 -10.99 19.53
CA LEU A 175 1.10 -11.87 19.94
C LEU A 175 1.53 -13.34 19.92
N GLN A 176 2.31 -13.79 18.93
CA GLN A 176 2.83 -15.15 18.89
C GLN A 176 3.75 -15.44 20.08
N ILE A 177 4.59 -14.48 20.51
CA ILE A 177 5.42 -14.60 21.71
C ILE A 177 4.53 -14.76 22.94
N LEU A 178 3.52 -13.90 23.12
CA LEU A 178 2.56 -13.99 24.22
C LEU A 178 1.87 -15.37 24.26
N LEU A 179 1.38 -15.85 23.12
CA LEU A 179 0.68 -17.13 23.01
C LEU A 179 1.64 -18.32 23.25
N SER A 180 2.91 -18.20 22.85
CA SER A 180 3.93 -19.22 23.11
C SER A 180 4.25 -19.32 24.60
N ILE A 181 4.43 -18.18 25.28
CA ILE A 181 4.63 -18.13 26.73
C ILE A 181 3.44 -18.74 27.45
N LEU A 182 2.22 -18.38 27.05
CA LEU A 182 0.99 -18.92 27.66
C LEU A 182 0.86 -20.44 27.45
N THR A 183 1.26 -20.94 26.28
CA THR A 183 1.28 -22.38 25.98
C THR A 183 2.26 -23.13 26.89
N ILE A 184 3.45 -22.58 27.12
CA ILE A 184 4.44 -23.15 28.04
C ILE A 184 3.89 -23.17 29.48
N ILE A 185 3.26 -22.08 29.93
CA ILE A 185 2.64 -22.00 31.25
C ILE A 185 1.58 -23.11 31.40
N PHE A 186 0.66 -23.24 30.43
CA PHE A 186 -0.38 -24.28 30.48
C PHE A 186 0.19 -25.69 30.42
N LEU A 187 1.25 -25.91 29.66
CA LEU A 187 1.96 -27.19 29.64
C LEU A 187 2.51 -27.53 31.03
N CYS A 188 3.20 -26.59 31.69
CA CYS A 188 3.70 -26.77 33.06
C CYS A 188 2.55 -27.04 34.05
N VAL A 189 1.44 -26.32 33.94
CA VAL A 189 0.25 -26.53 34.78
C VAL A 189 -0.32 -27.93 34.59
N VAL A 190 -0.48 -28.41 33.35
CA VAL A 190 -1.05 -29.73 33.07
C VAL A 190 -0.13 -30.87 33.54
N ILE A 191 1.20 -30.71 33.35
CA ILE A 191 2.18 -31.68 33.84
C ILE A 191 2.16 -31.78 35.37
N THR A 192 2.20 -30.64 36.05
CA THR A 192 2.19 -30.60 37.52
C THR A 192 0.85 -31.07 38.09
N LEU A 193 -0.27 -30.77 37.43
CA LEU A 193 -1.60 -31.25 37.82
C LEU A 193 -1.65 -32.77 37.90
N SER A 194 -1.04 -33.48 36.93
CA SER A 194 -0.96 -34.95 36.94
C SER A 194 -0.26 -35.47 38.20
N SER A 195 0.83 -34.83 38.63
CA SER A 195 1.55 -35.21 39.85
C SER A 195 0.71 -34.97 41.10
N PHE A 196 0.05 -33.81 41.20
CA PHE A 196 -0.81 -33.48 42.34
C PHE A 196 -1.99 -34.44 42.47
N THR A 197 -2.67 -34.76 41.37
CA THR A 197 -3.88 -35.59 41.45
C THR A 197 -3.53 -37.04 41.74
N THR A 198 -2.38 -37.52 41.25
CA THR A 198 -1.83 -38.84 41.63
C THR A 198 -1.49 -38.90 43.11
N TYR A 199 -0.87 -37.85 43.67
CA TYR A 199 -0.58 -37.77 45.10
C TYR A 199 -1.85 -37.77 45.97
N LEU A 200 -2.92 -37.12 45.50
CA LEU A 200 -4.23 -37.10 46.17
C LEU A 200 -5.04 -38.40 45.99
N GLY A 201 -4.49 -39.42 45.32
CA GLY A 201 -5.18 -40.69 45.07
C GLY A 201 -6.25 -40.61 43.97
N MET A 202 -6.23 -39.57 43.14
CA MET A 202 -7.17 -39.31 42.05
C MET A 202 -6.43 -39.22 40.69
N PRO A 203 -5.85 -40.31 40.18
CA PRO A 203 -5.14 -40.27 38.90
C PRO A 203 -6.08 -39.85 37.76
N ILE A 204 -5.62 -38.91 36.93
CA ILE A 204 -6.35 -38.41 35.77
C ILE A 204 -5.80 -39.07 34.51
N SER A 205 -6.67 -39.36 33.53
CA SER A 205 -6.25 -39.96 32.26
C SER A 205 -5.41 -39.00 31.43
N VAL A 206 -4.42 -39.55 30.71
CA VAL A 206 -3.60 -38.76 29.77
C VAL A 206 -4.50 -38.13 28.69
N THR A 207 -5.54 -38.83 28.22
CA THR A 207 -6.53 -38.27 27.29
C THR A 207 -7.18 -37.01 27.84
N PHE A 208 -7.56 -37.01 29.12
CA PHE A 208 -8.14 -35.85 29.77
C PHE A 208 -7.12 -34.70 29.85
N LEU A 209 -5.88 -34.98 30.27
CA LEU A 209 -4.81 -33.97 30.36
C LEU A 209 -4.53 -33.31 29.01
N VAL A 210 -4.45 -34.09 27.93
CA VAL A 210 -4.28 -33.58 26.55
C VAL A 210 -5.48 -32.75 26.12
N SER A 211 -6.70 -33.23 26.41
CA SER A 211 -7.93 -32.51 26.08
C SER A 211 -8.02 -31.17 26.81
N LEU A 212 -7.64 -31.15 28.08
CA LEU A 212 -7.56 -29.94 28.89
C LEU A 212 -6.51 -28.99 28.31
N LEU A 213 -5.29 -29.48 28.04
CA LEU A 213 -4.21 -28.67 27.48
C LEU A 213 -4.62 -27.98 26.18
N VAL A 214 -5.11 -28.75 25.20
CA VAL A 214 -5.55 -28.19 23.90
C VAL A 214 -6.68 -27.20 24.08
N SER A 215 -7.56 -27.43 25.06
CA SER A 215 -8.67 -26.53 25.31
C SER A 215 -8.29 -25.21 25.96
N LEU A 216 -7.15 -25.19 26.67
CA LEU A 216 -6.59 -24.01 27.30
C LEU A 216 -5.72 -23.20 26.35
N ILE A 217 -5.00 -23.88 25.44
CA ILE A 217 -4.21 -23.20 24.42
C ILE A 217 -5.17 -22.36 23.56
N PRO A 218 -4.87 -21.06 23.34
CA PRO A 218 -5.70 -20.17 22.52
C PRO A 218 -5.51 -20.45 21.01
N VAL A 219 -5.73 -21.69 20.58
CA VAL A 219 -5.52 -22.18 19.20
C VAL A 219 -6.28 -21.32 18.19
N ASN A 220 -7.48 -20.86 18.55
CA ASN A 220 -8.33 -20.05 17.69
C ASN A 220 -7.66 -18.74 17.25
N VAL A 221 -6.84 -18.12 18.11
CA VAL A 221 -6.14 -16.87 17.77
C VAL A 221 -4.98 -17.17 16.83
N VAL A 222 -4.19 -18.20 17.14
CA VAL A 222 -3.02 -18.59 16.35
C VAL A 222 -3.40 -18.86 14.89
N THR A 223 -4.47 -19.63 14.66
CA THR A 223 -4.93 -19.97 13.31
C THR A 223 -5.56 -18.77 12.60
N SER A 224 -6.27 -17.92 13.36
CA SER A 224 -6.91 -16.71 12.84
C SER A 224 -5.90 -15.68 12.36
N LEU A 225 -4.80 -15.44 13.06
CA LEU A 225 -3.82 -14.40 12.70
C LEU A 225 -3.29 -14.54 11.27
N SER A 226 -2.82 -15.73 10.92
CA SER A 226 -2.33 -15.99 9.56
C SER A 226 -3.43 -15.81 8.50
N THR A 227 -4.66 -16.22 8.83
CA THR A 227 -5.82 -16.08 7.94
C THR A 227 -6.21 -14.61 7.76
N MET A 228 -6.10 -13.80 8.81
CA MET A 228 -6.37 -12.35 8.80
C MET A 228 -5.37 -11.58 7.94
N SER A 229 -4.07 -11.87 8.09
CA SER A 229 -3.02 -11.24 7.28
C SER A 229 -3.27 -11.51 5.79
N ILE A 230 -3.64 -12.75 5.43
CA ILE A 230 -3.99 -13.13 4.05
C ILE A 230 -5.27 -12.43 3.58
N ALA A 231 -6.33 -12.38 4.39
CA ALA A 231 -7.56 -11.68 4.04
C ALA A 231 -7.34 -10.16 3.84
N THR A 232 -6.44 -9.58 4.61
CA THR A 232 -6.06 -8.16 4.51
C THR A 232 -5.32 -7.88 3.20
N ILE A 233 -4.44 -8.79 2.77
CA ILE A 233 -3.79 -8.73 1.45
C ILE A 233 -4.83 -8.83 0.31
N ASP A 234 -5.88 -9.65 0.45
CA ASP A 234 -6.97 -9.68 -0.55
C ASP A 234 -7.73 -8.35 -0.59
N ASN A 235 -8.04 -7.77 0.57
CA ASN A 235 -8.74 -6.49 0.66
C ASN A 235 -7.93 -5.33 0.06
N ILE A 236 -6.62 -5.25 0.34
CA ILE A 236 -5.77 -4.18 -0.22
C ILE A 236 -5.58 -4.35 -1.72
N THR A 237 -5.47 -5.59 -2.21
CA THR A 237 -5.40 -5.88 -3.65
C THR A 237 -6.71 -5.51 -4.35
N ASN A 238 -7.87 -5.73 -3.71
CA ASN A 238 -9.17 -5.28 -4.21
C ASN A 238 -9.34 -3.76 -4.19
N ALA A 239 -8.59 -3.08 -3.33
CA ALA A 239 -8.51 -1.62 -3.30
C ALA A 239 -7.44 -1.09 -4.27
N ASN A 240 -6.97 -1.90 -5.23
CA ASN A 240 -5.98 -1.50 -6.23
C ASN A 240 -4.64 -1.02 -5.64
N VAL A 241 -4.20 -1.61 -4.52
CA VAL A 241 -2.93 -1.26 -3.88
C VAL A 241 -2.05 -2.50 -3.69
N ILE A 242 -0.78 -2.37 -4.05
CA ILE A 242 0.25 -3.38 -3.80
C ILE A 242 0.98 -3.00 -2.52
N ALA A 243 0.65 -3.68 -1.42
CA ALA A 243 1.31 -3.53 -0.13
C ALA A 243 1.40 -4.87 0.60
N SER A 244 2.42 -5.04 1.44
CA SER A 244 2.48 -6.16 2.37
C SER A 244 1.67 -5.88 3.64
N SER A 245 1.33 -6.92 4.39
CA SER A 245 0.61 -6.79 5.66
C SER A 245 1.39 -5.94 6.69
N ASP A 246 2.73 -5.99 6.67
CA ASP A 246 3.57 -5.19 7.56
C ASP A 246 3.53 -3.71 7.20
N ASP A 247 3.54 -3.37 5.90
CA ASP A 247 3.40 -1.99 5.44
C ASP A 247 2.08 -1.37 5.90
N LEU A 248 0.99 -2.15 5.88
CA LEU A 248 -0.32 -1.70 6.35
C LEU A 248 -0.34 -1.41 7.85
N GLU A 249 0.34 -2.23 8.66
CA GLU A 249 0.43 -2.02 10.09
C GLU A 249 1.21 -0.75 10.43
N GLN A 250 2.33 -0.53 9.75
CA GLN A 250 3.13 0.68 9.94
C GLN A 250 2.40 1.94 9.47
N CYS A 251 1.58 1.86 8.41
CA CYS A 251 0.76 2.98 7.94
C CYS A 251 -0.19 3.54 9.01
N ILE A 252 -0.65 2.71 9.95
CA ILE A 252 -1.59 3.12 11.01
C ILE A 252 -0.97 4.17 11.93
N GLY A 253 0.35 4.08 12.14
CA GLY A 253 1.10 4.98 13.01
C GLY A 253 1.55 6.27 12.34
N VAL A 254 1.34 6.44 11.03
CA VAL A 254 1.79 7.61 10.28
C VAL A 254 1.19 8.89 10.88
N ASN A 255 2.07 9.84 11.19
CA ASN A 255 1.70 11.13 11.76
C ASN A 255 1.81 12.25 10.74
N THR A 256 2.77 12.16 9.83
CA THR A 256 3.02 13.19 8.81
C THR A 256 3.02 12.58 7.42
N LEU A 257 2.28 13.17 6.50
CA LEU A 257 2.30 12.89 5.08
C LEU A 257 3.05 14.01 4.36
N VAL A 258 4.19 13.67 3.76
CA VAL A 258 4.92 14.54 2.83
C VAL A 258 4.45 14.21 1.42
N VAL A 259 3.91 15.21 0.74
CA VAL A 259 3.34 15.08 -0.61
C VAL A 259 4.12 15.99 -1.56
N ASP A 260 4.59 15.43 -2.68
CA ASP A 260 5.04 16.26 -3.79
C ASP A 260 3.85 17.00 -4.40
N LYS A 261 4.10 18.15 -5.03
CA LYS A 261 3.03 18.90 -5.70
C LYS A 261 2.64 18.28 -7.05
N THR A 262 3.64 18.03 -7.90
CA THR A 262 3.42 17.79 -9.33
C THR A 262 2.94 16.36 -9.53
N GLY A 263 1.84 16.16 -10.26
CA GLY A 263 1.26 14.84 -10.53
C GLY A 263 0.54 14.20 -9.34
N THR A 264 0.89 14.60 -8.12
CA THR A 264 0.25 14.18 -6.87
C THR A 264 -0.95 15.07 -6.53
N ILE A 265 -0.73 16.34 -6.17
CA ILE A 265 -1.80 17.30 -5.78
C ILE A 265 -2.48 17.89 -7.02
N THR A 266 -1.68 18.17 -8.03
CA THR A 266 -2.15 18.69 -9.32
C THR A 266 -2.19 17.60 -10.37
N LEU A 267 -2.80 17.88 -11.53
CA LEU A 267 -2.79 16.95 -12.66
C LEU A 267 -1.38 16.69 -13.22
N GLY A 268 -0.37 17.48 -12.82
CA GLY A 268 1.01 17.33 -13.28
C GLY A 268 1.27 17.88 -14.69
N ASN A 269 0.23 18.32 -15.38
CA ASN A 269 0.31 18.87 -16.72
C ASN A 269 0.32 20.40 -16.63
N ARG A 270 1.48 21.00 -16.40
CA ARG A 270 1.64 22.46 -16.40
C ARG A 270 1.59 22.95 -17.85
N LEU A 271 0.43 23.41 -18.29
CA LEU A 271 0.23 23.84 -19.66
C LEU A 271 0.29 25.37 -19.76
N ALA A 272 0.87 25.86 -20.85
CA ALA A 272 0.83 27.27 -21.18
C ALA A 272 -0.62 27.71 -21.45
N GLU A 273 -1.08 28.70 -20.69
CA GLU A 273 -2.42 29.27 -20.81
C GLU A 273 -2.38 30.63 -21.53
N ASP A 274 -1.38 31.46 -21.25
CA ASP A 274 -1.33 32.85 -21.75
C ASP A 274 0.10 33.41 -21.85
N PHE A 275 0.26 34.46 -22.66
CA PHE A 275 1.48 35.24 -22.81
C PHE A 275 1.28 36.67 -22.31
N ILE A 276 2.04 37.06 -21.29
CA ILE A 276 1.98 38.39 -20.68
C ILE A 276 3.15 39.23 -21.19
N PRO A 277 2.92 40.21 -22.08
CA PRO A 277 3.96 41.12 -22.54
C PRO A 277 4.40 42.10 -21.44
N ILE A 278 5.67 42.51 -21.51
CA ILE A 278 6.31 43.48 -20.62
C ILE A 278 7.06 44.49 -21.52
N CYS A 279 7.40 45.68 -21.02
CA CYS A 279 8.28 46.63 -21.71
C CYS A 279 7.75 47.13 -23.07
N ASN A 280 6.43 47.31 -23.21
CA ASN A 280 5.75 47.69 -24.46
C ASN A 280 5.87 46.68 -25.62
N HIS A 281 6.30 45.44 -25.36
CA HIS A 281 6.21 44.38 -26.35
C HIS A 281 4.76 43.99 -26.64
N LEU A 282 4.51 43.43 -27.81
CA LEU A 282 3.21 42.87 -28.16
C LEU A 282 3.14 41.40 -27.74
N GLY A 283 1.96 40.92 -27.37
CA GLY A 283 1.78 39.49 -27.02
C GLY A 283 2.20 38.54 -28.15
N SER A 284 2.06 38.95 -29.42
CA SER A 284 2.56 38.22 -30.59
C SER A 284 4.09 38.11 -30.63
N GLU A 285 4.82 39.12 -30.16
CA GLU A 285 6.29 39.09 -30.07
C GLU A 285 6.75 38.13 -28.97
N VAL A 286 6.04 38.13 -27.83
CA VAL A 286 6.27 37.18 -26.74
C VAL A 286 6.03 35.74 -27.22
N ALA A 287 4.93 35.51 -27.93
CA ALA A 287 4.60 34.20 -28.50
C ALA A 287 5.69 33.73 -29.48
N ALA A 288 6.18 34.60 -30.38
CA ALA A 288 7.27 34.27 -31.31
C ALA A 288 8.57 33.92 -30.59
N MET A 289 8.97 34.71 -29.57
CA MET A 289 10.16 34.40 -28.77
C MET A 289 9.98 33.13 -27.94
N ALA A 290 8.79 32.88 -27.38
CA ALA A 290 8.49 31.70 -26.60
C ALA A 290 8.50 30.42 -27.47
N MET A 291 8.01 30.52 -28.71
CA MET A 291 8.08 29.46 -29.72
C MET A 291 9.54 29.14 -30.08
N ALA A 292 10.33 30.18 -30.37
CA ALA A 292 11.75 30.06 -30.66
C ALA A 292 12.53 29.44 -29.48
N ALA A 293 12.20 29.80 -28.24
CA ALA A 293 12.82 29.25 -27.04
C ALA A 293 12.43 27.79 -26.76
N SER A 294 11.24 27.37 -27.22
CA SER A 294 10.70 26.02 -26.95
C SER A 294 10.95 25.02 -28.07
N LEU A 295 11.61 25.43 -29.16
CA LEU A 295 11.81 24.59 -30.35
C LEU A 295 12.51 23.25 -30.05
N PHE A 296 13.46 23.25 -29.11
CA PHE A 296 14.22 22.06 -28.70
C PHE A 296 13.87 21.60 -27.28
N ASP A 297 12.72 22.05 -26.76
CA ASP A 297 12.26 21.71 -25.43
C ASP A 297 11.18 20.63 -25.50
N ASP A 298 11.59 19.37 -25.41
CA ASP A 298 10.73 18.19 -25.52
C ASP A 298 9.86 17.94 -24.27
N THR A 299 9.96 18.78 -23.24
CA THR A 299 9.12 18.71 -22.05
C THR A 299 7.65 18.98 -22.39
N LEU A 300 6.73 18.54 -21.52
CA LEU A 300 5.29 18.83 -21.69
C LEU A 300 5.04 20.35 -21.69
N GLU A 301 5.74 21.07 -20.81
CA GLU A 301 5.74 22.52 -20.74
C GLU A 301 6.23 23.13 -22.06
N GLY A 302 7.37 22.68 -22.58
CA GLY A 302 7.92 23.14 -23.86
C GLY A 302 6.99 22.93 -25.04
N LYS A 303 6.46 21.71 -25.20
CA LYS A 303 5.47 21.39 -26.23
C LYS A 303 4.17 22.18 -26.06
N SER A 304 3.75 22.48 -24.83
CA SER A 304 2.54 23.29 -24.57
C SER A 304 2.73 24.75 -24.98
N ILE A 305 3.91 25.32 -24.70
CA ILE A 305 4.28 26.69 -25.09
C ILE A 305 4.34 26.81 -26.60
N PHE A 306 4.97 25.84 -27.26
CA PHE A 306 5.05 25.81 -28.72
C PHE A 306 3.65 25.77 -29.36
N ARG A 307 2.76 24.89 -28.87
CA ARG A 307 1.37 24.79 -29.33
C ARG A 307 0.57 26.07 -29.09
N LEU A 308 0.71 26.70 -27.91
CA LEU A 308 0.03 27.95 -27.61
C LEU A 308 0.51 29.08 -28.53
N ALA A 309 1.82 29.17 -28.78
CA ALA A 309 2.38 30.18 -29.68
C ALA A 309 1.91 29.99 -31.13
N GLU A 310 1.82 28.74 -31.60
CA GLU A 310 1.26 28.40 -32.91
C GLU A 310 -0.22 28.81 -33.03
N GLN A 311 -1.03 28.59 -31.98
CA GLN A 311 -2.42 29.05 -31.92
C GLN A 311 -2.55 30.57 -31.97
N TRP A 312 -1.56 31.30 -31.44
CA TRP A 312 -1.46 32.76 -31.53
C TRP A 312 -0.93 33.25 -32.89
N GLY A 313 -0.66 32.34 -33.83
CA GLY A 313 -0.18 32.67 -35.17
C GLY A 313 1.30 33.02 -35.24
N ALA A 314 2.08 32.70 -34.20
CA ALA A 314 3.52 32.91 -34.20
C ALA A 314 4.19 32.06 -35.29
N LYS A 315 5.26 32.61 -35.89
CA LYS A 315 6.06 31.92 -36.90
C LYS A 315 7.53 32.02 -36.54
N ILE A 316 8.28 31.00 -36.92
CA ILE A 316 9.73 30.96 -36.79
C ILE A 316 10.33 31.45 -38.11
N ASP A 317 11.04 32.57 -38.08
CA ASP A 317 11.64 33.20 -39.28
C ASP A 317 13.04 32.66 -39.61
N PHE A 318 13.44 31.53 -39.01
CA PHE A 318 14.78 30.95 -39.14
C PHE A 318 14.72 29.42 -39.35
N GLU A 319 15.71 28.87 -40.05
CA GLU A 319 15.81 27.42 -40.28
C GLU A 319 16.27 26.68 -39.01
N PRO A 320 15.48 25.71 -38.48
CA PRO A 320 15.85 24.96 -37.26
C PRO A 320 17.21 24.26 -37.34
N GLN A 321 17.60 23.80 -38.54
CA GLN A 321 18.85 23.06 -38.78
C GLN A 321 20.11 23.89 -38.58
N GLN A 322 20.00 25.23 -38.65
CA GLN A 322 21.13 26.15 -38.50
C GLN A 322 21.26 26.69 -37.07
N CYS A 323 20.40 26.24 -36.15
CA CYS A 323 20.34 26.72 -34.78
C CYS A 323 21.05 25.76 -33.80
N GLY A 324 21.68 26.32 -32.77
CA GLY A 324 22.22 25.53 -31.67
C GLY A 324 21.15 25.24 -30.62
N ALA A 325 20.82 23.98 -30.39
CA ALA A 325 19.85 23.56 -29.39
C ALA A 325 20.35 23.78 -27.95
N VAL A 326 19.50 24.33 -27.09
CA VAL A 326 19.70 24.34 -25.63
C VAL A 326 18.54 23.59 -24.98
N TYR A 327 18.77 22.30 -24.75
CA TYR A 327 17.83 21.42 -24.07
C TYR A 327 17.56 21.88 -22.64
N PHE A 328 16.35 21.61 -22.15
CA PHE A 328 16.00 21.86 -20.76
C PHE A 328 16.85 21.00 -19.81
N SER A 329 17.29 21.58 -18.70
CA SER A 329 17.90 20.86 -17.58
C SER A 329 17.28 21.32 -16.26
N THR A 330 17.03 20.38 -15.36
CA THR A 330 16.52 20.64 -14.01
C THR A 330 17.51 21.44 -13.14
N THR A 331 18.81 21.39 -13.46
CA THR A 331 19.85 22.16 -12.76
C THR A 331 19.90 23.61 -13.21
N THR A 332 19.84 23.87 -14.52
CA THR A 332 19.88 25.24 -15.07
C THR A 332 18.52 25.91 -15.09
N ARG A 333 17.42 25.13 -15.08
CA ARG A 333 16.02 25.59 -15.17
C ARG A 333 15.76 26.51 -16.36
N ILE A 334 16.53 26.34 -17.44
CA ILE A 334 16.48 27.12 -18.68
C ILE A 334 16.48 26.16 -19.88
N SER A 335 15.72 26.52 -20.91
CA SER A 335 15.82 25.97 -22.27
C SER A 335 15.83 27.10 -23.29
N GLY A 336 16.22 26.81 -24.53
CA GLY A 336 16.28 27.83 -25.55
C GLY A 336 16.94 27.43 -26.85
N THR A 337 17.23 28.47 -27.65
CA THR A 337 17.79 28.33 -28.98
C THR A 337 18.90 29.37 -29.19
N ASN A 338 20.04 28.92 -29.73
CA ASN A 338 21.09 29.78 -30.24
C ASN A 338 20.84 30.03 -31.72
N LEU A 339 20.56 31.27 -32.07
CA LEU A 339 20.26 31.68 -33.43
C LEU A 339 21.55 31.82 -34.26
N PRO A 340 21.48 31.71 -35.61
CA PRO A 340 22.64 31.84 -36.49
C PRO A 340 23.35 33.20 -36.40
N ASN A 341 22.64 34.24 -35.96
CA ASN A 341 23.15 35.59 -35.76
C ASN A 341 23.84 35.80 -34.40
N ASN A 342 24.25 34.73 -33.71
CA ASN A 342 24.81 34.71 -32.35
C ASN A 342 23.85 35.18 -31.23
N SER A 343 22.59 35.48 -31.53
CA SER A 343 21.59 35.84 -30.52
C SER A 343 21.10 34.60 -29.78
N LYS A 344 20.89 34.75 -28.46
CA LYS A 344 20.50 33.67 -27.56
C LYS A 344 19.08 33.91 -27.07
N VAL A 345 18.14 33.11 -27.58
CA VAL A 345 16.76 33.10 -27.06
C VAL A 345 16.69 32.09 -25.93
N ARG A 346 16.15 32.49 -24.77
CA ARG A 346 16.02 31.65 -23.59
C ARG A 346 14.64 31.81 -22.96
N LYS A 347 14.18 30.73 -22.35
CA LYS A 347 13.09 30.75 -21.39
C LYS A 347 13.47 29.97 -20.14
N GLY A 348 12.92 30.35 -18.99
CA GLY A 348 13.21 29.66 -17.74
C GLY A 348 12.52 30.28 -16.53
N SER A 349 12.86 29.78 -15.35
CA SER A 349 12.37 30.39 -14.10
C SER A 349 12.89 31.82 -13.94
N LEU A 350 12.15 32.63 -13.18
CA LEU A 350 12.53 34.01 -12.84
C LEU A 350 13.98 34.10 -12.32
N SER A 351 14.35 33.21 -11.41
CA SER A 351 15.69 33.14 -10.81
C SER A 351 16.78 32.86 -11.85
N ALA A 352 16.53 31.93 -12.78
CA ALA A 352 17.51 31.48 -13.74
C ALA A 352 17.72 32.53 -14.85
N ILE A 353 16.64 33.15 -15.34
CA ILE A 353 16.74 34.23 -16.32
C ILE A 353 17.39 35.48 -15.71
N ARG A 354 17.17 35.75 -14.42
CA ARG A 354 17.90 36.80 -13.71
C ARG A 354 19.41 36.57 -13.71
N GLU A 355 19.85 35.33 -13.50
CA GLU A 355 21.28 34.96 -13.57
C GLU A 355 21.82 35.07 -15.00
N PHE A 356 21.03 34.66 -16.01
CA PHE A 356 21.42 34.73 -17.42
C PHE A 356 21.58 36.17 -17.94
N VAL A 357 20.64 37.06 -17.64
CA VAL A 357 20.64 38.46 -18.09
C VAL A 357 21.64 39.32 -17.28
N GLY A 358 22.01 38.89 -16.07
CA GLY A 358 23.03 39.53 -15.25
C GLY A 358 22.67 40.98 -14.85
N ALA A 359 23.66 41.89 -14.90
CA ALA A 359 23.53 43.26 -14.40
C ALA A 359 22.44 44.10 -15.10
N GLN A 360 22.02 43.74 -16.32
CA GLN A 360 21.00 44.48 -17.08
C GLN A 360 19.57 44.15 -16.65
N TYR A 361 19.36 43.13 -15.81
CA TYR A 361 18.06 42.74 -15.28
C TYR A 361 17.36 43.87 -14.49
N HIS A 362 18.13 44.75 -13.84
CA HIS A 362 17.60 45.82 -12.98
C HIS A 362 16.69 46.81 -13.72
N LYS A 363 16.86 46.98 -15.04
CA LYS A 363 16.09 47.91 -15.88
C LYS A 363 14.60 47.58 -15.97
N PHE A 364 14.23 46.30 -15.84
CA PHE A 364 12.88 45.79 -16.13
C PHE A 364 12.22 45.14 -14.91
N SER A 365 12.82 45.30 -13.74
CA SER A 365 12.49 44.51 -12.55
C SER A 365 11.11 44.78 -11.95
N SER A 366 10.56 46.00 -12.02
CA SER A 366 9.27 46.30 -11.35
C SER A 366 8.06 45.72 -12.09
N GLU A 367 7.95 45.94 -13.40
CA GLU A 367 6.83 45.46 -14.22
C GLU A 367 6.85 43.93 -14.32
N LEU A 368 8.03 43.35 -14.49
CA LEU A 368 8.21 41.91 -14.55
C LEU A 368 7.90 41.21 -13.24
N ASN A 369 8.34 41.76 -12.10
CA ASN A 369 7.97 41.20 -10.80
C ASN A 369 6.46 41.28 -10.58
N THR A 370 5.81 42.38 -10.97
CA THR A 370 4.35 42.53 -10.87
C THR A 370 3.60 41.49 -11.71
N ALA A 371 4.06 41.25 -12.95
CA ALA A 371 3.49 40.22 -13.82
C ALA A 371 3.68 38.80 -13.24
N CYS A 372 4.87 38.49 -12.72
CA CYS A 372 5.16 37.20 -12.09
C CYS A 372 4.33 36.99 -10.81
N GLU A 373 4.19 38.02 -9.97
CA GLU A 373 3.36 37.99 -8.77
C GLU A 373 1.89 37.77 -9.09
N ARG A 374 1.37 38.45 -10.14
CA ARG A 374 0.00 38.25 -10.61
C ARG A 374 -0.28 36.81 -11.01
N ILE A 375 0.63 36.19 -11.77
CA ILE A 375 0.53 34.77 -12.15
C ILE A 375 0.58 33.88 -10.90
N ALA A 376 1.52 34.14 -9.99
CA ALA A 376 1.68 33.34 -8.79
C ALA A 376 0.46 33.40 -7.85
N LEU A 377 -0.18 34.57 -7.74
CA LEU A 377 -1.43 34.76 -6.98
C LEU A 377 -2.61 33.97 -7.57
N GLN A 378 -2.56 33.64 -8.86
CA GLN A 378 -3.53 32.78 -9.53
C GLN A 378 -3.18 31.28 -9.43
N GLY A 379 -2.15 30.91 -8.64
CA GLY A 379 -1.68 29.52 -8.53
C GLY A 379 -0.85 29.05 -9.73
N GLY A 380 -0.45 29.98 -10.61
CA GLY A 380 0.37 29.70 -11.78
C GLY A 380 1.87 29.66 -11.52
N THR A 381 2.62 29.08 -12.47
CA THR A 381 4.08 29.18 -12.53
C THR A 381 4.48 30.15 -13.65
N PRO A 382 5.12 31.28 -13.33
CA PRO A 382 5.61 32.20 -14.36
C PRO A 382 6.95 31.71 -14.94
N LEU A 383 7.04 31.62 -16.27
CA LEU A 383 8.32 31.47 -16.98
C LEU A 383 8.66 32.74 -17.74
N VAL A 384 9.88 33.23 -17.60
CA VAL A 384 10.33 34.44 -18.29
C VAL A 384 10.95 34.06 -19.63
N VAL A 385 10.63 34.79 -20.69
CA VAL A 385 11.27 34.67 -22.01
C VAL A 385 12.11 35.90 -22.33
N CYS A 386 13.36 35.67 -22.75
CA CYS A 386 14.29 36.74 -23.09
C CYS A 386 15.08 36.41 -24.36
N ARG A 387 15.60 37.45 -25.00
CA ARG A 387 16.55 37.38 -26.09
C ARG A 387 17.77 38.18 -25.71
N ASP A 388 18.90 37.50 -25.61
CA ASP A 388 20.14 38.05 -25.07
C ASP A 388 19.89 38.67 -23.69
N ASN A 389 19.91 40.00 -23.59
CA ASN A 389 19.69 40.73 -22.34
C ASN A 389 18.32 41.43 -22.26
N GLU A 390 17.50 41.32 -23.30
CA GLU A 390 16.18 41.96 -23.39
C GLU A 390 15.08 40.98 -23.01
N ILE A 391 14.18 41.39 -22.12
CA ILE A 391 13.08 40.56 -21.63
C ILE A 391 11.80 40.93 -22.36
N TYR A 392 11.18 39.95 -23.02
CA TYR A 392 10.01 40.16 -23.87
C TYR A 392 8.71 40.01 -23.07
N GLY A 393 8.66 39.05 -22.15
CA GLY A 393 7.45 38.79 -21.39
C GLY A 393 7.53 37.58 -20.47
N VAL A 394 6.37 37.23 -19.92
CA VAL A 394 6.18 36.09 -19.03
C VAL A 394 5.13 35.16 -19.63
N ILE A 395 5.42 33.88 -19.59
CA ILE A 395 4.54 32.78 -19.98
C ILE A 395 3.80 32.33 -18.72
N TYR A 396 2.47 32.33 -18.76
CA TYR A 396 1.64 31.79 -17.70
C TYR A 396 1.48 30.28 -17.88
N LEU A 397 2.16 29.48 -17.06
CA LEU A 397 1.85 28.07 -16.91
C LEU A 397 0.82 27.87 -15.81
N LYS A 398 -0.28 27.19 -16.13
CA LYS A 398 -1.35 26.87 -15.20
C LYS A 398 -1.24 25.41 -14.77
N ASP A 399 -1.30 25.17 -13.46
CA ASP A 399 -1.27 23.83 -12.88
C ASP A 399 -2.58 23.60 -12.11
N VAL A 400 -3.43 22.72 -12.62
CA VAL A 400 -4.79 22.55 -12.08
C VAL A 400 -4.75 21.55 -10.92
N VAL A 401 -5.26 21.98 -9.77
CA VAL A 401 -5.45 21.12 -8.59
C VAL A 401 -6.47 20.02 -8.90
N LYS A 402 -6.18 18.77 -8.52
CA LYS A 402 -7.08 17.64 -8.78
C LYS A 402 -8.46 17.86 -8.11
N PRO A 403 -9.57 17.55 -8.81
CA PRO A 403 -10.90 17.71 -8.23
C PRO A 403 -11.07 16.82 -6.99
N GLY A 404 -11.71 17.36 -5.95
CA GLY A 404 -11.99 16.63 -4.71
C GLY A 404 -10.80 16.45 -3.76
N ILE A 405 -9.58 16.87 -4.13
CA ILE A 405 -8.38 16.66 -3.28
C ILE A 405 -8.52 17.31 -1.90
N ARG A 406 -9.18 18.47 -1.84
CA ARG A 406 -9.43 19.21 -0.59
C ARG A 406 -10.22 18.41 0.43
N ASP A 407 -11.29 17.75 0.00
CA ASP A 407 -12.11 16.91 0.88
C ASP A 407 -11.32 15.72 1.41
N ARG A 408 -10.35 15.24 0.63
CA ARG A 408 -9.52 14.10 1.00
C ARG A 408 -8.40 14.47 1.97
N PHE A 409 -7.72 15.61 1.78
CA PHE A 409 -6.82 16.14 2.80
C PHE A 409 -7.56 16.48 4.10
N TYR A 410 -8.80 16.98 4.00
CA TYR A 410 -9.64 17.19 5.18
C TYR A 410 -9.95 15.87 5.93
N LYS A 411 -10.15 14.75 5.22
CA LYS A 411 -10.28 13.41 5.84
C LYS A 411 -8.98 12.96 6.51
N LEU A 412 -7.82 13.17 5.89
CA LEU A 412 -6.51 12.89 6.51
C LEU A 412 -6.31 13.68 7.81
N LYS A 413 -6.67 14.97 7.80
CA LYS A 413 -6.64 15.82 8.98
C LYS A 413 -7.54 15.31 10.11
N LYS A 414 -8.75 14.82 9.79
CA LYS A 414 -9.64 14.14 10.76
C LYS A 414 -9.04 12.86 11.34
N LEU A 415 -8.14 12.19 10.62
CA LEU A 415 -7.41 11.03 11.10
C LEU A 415 -6.19 11.42 11.97
N GLY A 416 -5.89 12.71 12.11
CA GLY A 416 -4.74 13.22 12.86
C GLY A 416 -3.43 13.19 12.08
N ILE A 417 -3.49 13.06 10.74
CA ILE A 417 -2.31 13.07 9.87
C ILE A 417 -2.03 14.52 9.44
N TYR A 418 -0.85 15.04 9.78
CA TYR A 418 -0.35 16.35 9.37
C TYR A 418 0.20 16.29 7.94
N THR A 419 -0.15 17.25 7.10
CA THR A 419 0.19 17.22 5.67
C THR A 419 1.18 18.33 5.31
N ILE A 420 2.29 17.98 4.67
CA ILE A 420 3.33 18.92 4.23
C ILE A 420 3.50 18.77 2.72
N MET A 421 3.21 19.84 1.98
CA MET A 421 3.53 19.91 0.56
C MET A 421 4.99 20.33 0.36
N VAL A 422 5.74 19.61 -0.47
CA VAL A 422 7.09 20.04 -0.86
C VAL A 422 7.10 20.31 -2.36
N THR A 423 7.57 21.49 -2.76
CA THR A 423 7.55 21.91 -4.17
C THR A 423 8.73 22.80 -4.53
N GLY A 424 9.14 22.74 -5.80
CA GLY A 424 10.14 23.64 -6.37
C GLY A 424 9.57 25.01 -6.80
N ASP A 425 8.26 25.21 -6.69
CA ASP A 425 7.62 26.49 -7.01
C ASP A 425 7.94 27.57 -5.98
N ASN A 426 7.76 28.84 -6.36
CA ASN A 426 8.00 29.96 -5.45
C ASN A 426 7.00 29.98 -4.27
N GLN A 427 7.30 30.79 -3.25
CA GLN A 427 6.47 30.87 -2.04
C GLN A 427 5.02 31.27 -2.28
N ILE A 428 4.76 32.17 -3.24
CA ILE A 428 3.42 32.70 -3.50
C ILE A 428 2.55 31.59 -4.11
N THR A 429 3.03 30.96 -5.19
CA THR A 429 2.33 29.86 -5.88
C THR A 429 2.08 28.69 -4.94
N ALA A 430 3.10 28.28 -4.18
CA ALA A 430 2.98 27.20 -3.19
C ALA A 430 1.93 27.54 -2.11
N GLY A 431 1.92 28.77 -1.62
CA GLY A 431 0.96 29.21 -0.61
C GLY A 431 -0.49 29.32 -1.12
N VAL A 432 -0.70 29.56 -2.42
CA VAL A 432 -2.04 29.53 -3.04
C VAL A 432 -2.51 28.09 -3.20
N ILE A 433 -1.69 27.22 -3.79
CA ILE A 433 -2.03 25.80 -4.01
C ILE A 433 -2.25 25.06 -2.69
N SER A 434 -1.42 25.32 -1.67
CA SER A 434 -1.60 24.75 -0.33
C SER A 434 -2.97 25.12 0.27
N ARG A 435 -3.39 26.38 0.14
CA ARG A 435 -4.70 26.85 0.62
C ARG A 435 -5.87 26.26 -0.16
N GLU A 436 -5.72 26.13 -1.48
CA GLU A 436 -6.74 25.54 -2.35
C GLU A 436 -6.93 24.05 -2.07
N ALA A 437 -5.83 23.31 -1.91
CA ALA A 437 -5.82 21.89 -1.59
C ALA A 437 -6.13 21.61 -0.10
N GLY A 438 -6.06 22.61 0.78
CA GLY A 438 -6.34 22.45 2.21
C GLY A 438 -5.25 21.69 2.99
N ILE A 439 -3.99 21.89 2.61
CA ILE A 439 -2.81 21.27 3.23
C ILE A 439 -2.39 22.09 4.47
N ASP A 440 -1.80 21.42 5.46
CA ASP A 440 -1.44 22.08 6.72
C ASP A 440 -0.19 22.97 6.61
N ASP A 441 0.81 22.53 5.83
CA ASP A 441 2.08 23.23 5.67
C ASP A 441 2.66 23.07 4.26
N PHE A 442 3.61 23.93 3.88
CA PHE A 442 4.33 23.79 2.63
C PHE A 442 5.76 24.29 2.69
N ILE A 443 6.60 23.71 1.83
CA ILE A 443 7.98 24.10 1.61
C ILE A 443 8.14 24.40 0.13
N ALA A 444 8.40 25.67 -0.15
CA ALA A 444 8.60 26.21 -1.48
C ALA A 444 10.08 26.22 -1.86
N GLU A 445 10.36 26.33 -3.17
CA GLU A 445 11.70 26.40 -3.76
C GLU A 445 12.63 25.24 -3.34
N ALA A 446 12.04 24.10 -2.98
CA ALA A 446 12.75 22.96 -2.43
C ALA A 446 13.62 22.26 -3.47
N THR A 447 14.86 21.95 -3.08
CA THR A 447 15.75 21.04 -3.80
C THR A 447 15.45 19.57 -3.44
N PRO A 448 15.94 18.59 -4.20
CA PRO A 448 15.80 17.18 -3.83
C PRO A 448 16.38 16.86 -2.44
N ASN A 449 17.44 17.55 -2.01
CA ASN A 449 18.02 17.38 -0.68
C ASN A 449 17.11 17.94 0.42
N ASP A 450 16.36 19.01 0.13
CA ASP A 450 15.42 19.59 1.09
C ASP A 450 14.27 18.62 1.37
N LYS A 451 13.79 17.86 0.36
CA LYS A 451 12.79 16.80 0.57
C LYS A 451 13.26 15.79 1.64
N ILE A 452 14.50 15.34 1.54
CA ILE A 452 15.11 14.39 2.50
C ILE A 452 15.26 15.04 3.88
N ALA A 453 15.69 16.31 3.93
CA ALA A 453 15.87 17.05 5.18
C ALA A 453 14.55 17.19 5.95
N VAL A 454 13.45 17.45 5.26
CA VAL A 454 12.11 17.58 5.84
C VAL A 454 11.63 16.28 6.46
N ILE A 455 11.83 15.16 5.75
CA ILE A 455 11.52 13.83 6.27
C ILE A 455 12.32 13.57 7.54
N ARG A 456 13.64 13.80 7.52
CA ARG A 456 14.52 13.60 8.69
C ARG A 456 14.15 14.51 9.86
N GLN A 457 13.73 15.75 9.59
CA GLN A 457 13.30 16.69 10.62
C GLN A 457 12.02 16.22 11.31
N GLN A 458 11.06 15.67 10.57
CA GLN A 458 9.84 15.11 11.17
C GLN A 458 10.15 13.81 11.92
N GLN A 459 11.00 12.94 11.37
CA GLN A 459 11.46 11.72 12.02
C GLN A 459 12.21 11.99 13.33
N SER A 460 13.04 13.02 13.40
CA SER A 460 13.77 13.39 14.63
C SER A 460 12.85 13.89 15.75
N GLN A 461 11.62 14.30 15.41
CA GLN A 461 10.57 14.62 16.38
C GLN A 461 9.80 13.37 16.86
N GLY A 462 10.21 12.16 16.45
CA GLY A 462 9.56 10.90 16.79
C GLY A 462 8.27 10.65 16.00
N LYS A 463 8.04 11.37 14.89
CA LYS A 463 6.88 11.17 14.03
C LYS A 463 7.20 10.11 12.97
N LEU A 464 6.23 9.23 12.69
CA LEU A 464 6.30 8.35 11.51
C LEU A 464 5.89 9.13 10.27
N VAL A 465 6.76 9.13 9.26
CA VAL A 465 6.62 9.93 8.05
C VAL A 465 6.30 9.05 6.86
N ALA A 466 5.15 9.31 6.24
CA ALA A 466 4.82 8.80 4.92
C ALA A 466 5.20 9.81 3.84
N MET A 467 5.70 9.35 2.70
CA MET A 467 5.93 10.18 1.52
C MET A 467 5.23 9.59 0.30
N THR A 468 4.59 10.45 -0.50
CA THR A 468 4.16 10.10 -1.86
C THR A 468 5.12 10.71 -2.89
N GLY A 469 5.39 10.00 -3.97
CA GLY A 469 6.25 10.49 -5.05
C GLY A 469 6.08 9.69 -6.34
N GLU A 470 6.34 10.34 -7.45
CA GLU A 470 6.15 9.77 -8.79
C GLU A 470 7.42 9.84 -9.64
N GLY A 471 8.35 10.77 -9.37
CA GLY A 471 9.52 11.00 -10.22
C GLY A 471 10.78 10.25 -9.79
N ASN A 472 11.76 10.16 -10.70
CA ASN A 472 13.10 9.68 -10.35
C ASN A 472 13.76 10.56 -9.28
N ASN A 473 13.43 11.86 -9.27
CA ASN A 473 13.91 12.82 -8.28
C ASN A 473 13.39 12.56 -6.86
N ASP A 474 12.30 11.80 -6.72
CA ASP A 474 11.69 11.50 -5.44
C ASP A 474 12.25 10.22 -4.82
N VAL A 475 12.91 9.37 -5.61
CA VAL A 475 13.44 8.07 -5.18
C VAL A 475 14.28 8.15 -3.90
N PRO A 476 15.24 9.08 -3.74
CA PRO A 476 16.02 9.18 -2.51
C PRO A 476 15.17 9.54 -1.28
N ALA A 477 14.17 10.39 -1.45
CA ALA A 477 13.27 10.80 -0.39
C ALA A 477 12.27 9.68 -0.05
N LEU A 478 11.77 8.95 -1.04
CA LEU A 478 10.96 7.73 -0.86
C LEU A 478 11.74 6.63 -0.11
N SER A 479 13.05 6.48 -0.35
CA SER A 479 13.88 5.56 0.43
C SER A 479 14.10 6.00 1.89
N GLN A 480 14.05 7.30 2.17
CA GLN A 480 14.27 7.84 3.51
C GLN A 480 13.00 7.80 4.38
N ALA A 481 11.81 7.88 3.77
CA ALA A 481 10.54 7.83 4.48
C ALA A 481 10.30 6.46 5.14
N ASP A 482 9.61 6.46 6.28
CA ASP A 482 9.24 5.21 6.97
C ASP A 482 8.26 4.39 6.11
N ILE A 483 7.35 5.12 5.45
CA ILE A 483 6.39 4.60 4.49
C ILE A 483 6.50 5.39 3.19
N SER A 484 6.78 4.69 2.10
CA SER A 484 6.82 5.28 0.75
C SER A 484 5.70 4.74 -0.11
N LEU A 485 4.97 5.66 -0.74
CA LEU A 485 3.87 5.38 -1.65
C LEU A 485 4.23 5.91 -3.04
N ALA A 486 4.32 5.02 -4.01
CA ALA A 486 4.43 5.37 -5.42
C ALA A 486 3.08 5.20 -6.11
N MET A 487 2.84 6.04 -7.10
CA MET A 487 1.64 5.97 -7.94
C MET A 487 1.93 5.12 -9.18
N ASN A 488 0.89 4.54 -9.81
CA ASN A 488 1.04 3.69 -11.00
C ASN A 488 1.73 4.44 -12.14
N ALA A 489 1.32 5.69 -12.34
CA ALA A 489 1.89 6.58 -13.33
C ALA A 489 3.36 6.94 -13.04
N GLY A 490 3.81 6.85 -11.78
CA GLY A 490 5.18 7.17 -11.39
C GLY A 490 6.24 6.31 -12.08
N THR A 491 7.49 6.77 -12.10
CA THR A 491 8.59 6.06 -12.76
C THR A 491 8.79 4.67 -12.17
N GLN A 492 9.36 3.77 -12.95
CA GLN A 492 9.66 2.43 -12.45
C GLN A 492 10.59 2.48 -11.23
N ALA A 493 11.55 3.40 -11.19
CA ALA A 493 12.45 3.56 -10.05
C ALA A 493 11.68 3.96 -8.77
N ALA A 494 10.67 4.84 -8.88
CA ALA A 494 9.78 5.18 -7.78
C ALA A 494 8.96 3.95 -7.34
N ARG A 495 8.33 3.24 -8.29
CA ARG A 495 7.53 2.04 -8.01
C ARG A 495 8.34 0.90 -7.38
N LEU A 496 9.62 0.73 -7.74
CA LEU A 496 10.47 -0.32 -7.15
C LEU A 496 11.04 0.06 -5.78
N THR A 497 11.28 1.36 -5.56
CA THR A 497 11.75 1.87 -4.27
C THR A 497 10.64 1.94 -3.23
N ALA A 498 9.42 2.27 -3.65
CA ALA A 498 8.30 2.47 -2.74
C ALA A 498 7.83 1.17 -2.11
N ARG A 499 7.53 1.21 -0.80
CA ARG A 499 6.96 0.07 -0.05
C ARG A 499 5.54 -0.25 -0.50
N ILE A 500 4.78 0.79 -0.85
CA ILE A 500 3.40 0.70 -1.31
C ILE A 500 3.31 1.26 -2.73
N VAL A 501 2.58 0.57 -3.61
CA VAL A 501 2.26 1.08 -4.94
C VAL A 501 0.74 1.19 -5.07
N ASP A 502 0.26 2.40 -5.35
CA ASP A 502 -1.14 2.68 -5.64
C ASP A 502 -1.39 2.60 -7.15
N LEU A 503 -2.29 1.70 -7.56
CA LEU A 503 -2.59 1.46 -8.96
C LEU A 503 -3.56 2.51 -9.54
N ASP A 504 -4.30 3.24 -8.69
CA ASP A 504 -5.28 4.26 -9.12
C ASP A 504 -4.64 5.65 -9.34
N SER A 505 -3.36 5.82 -8.96
CA SER A 505 -2.64 7.11 -9.02
C SER A 505 -3.35 8.23 -8.25
N ASP A 506 -3.71 7.92 -7.02
CA ASP A 506 -4.40 8.75 -6.07
C ASP A 506 -3.59 8.94 -4.77
N PRO A 507 -3.02 10.12 -4.50
CA PRO A 507 -2.16 10.31 -3.32
C PRO A 507 -2.91 10.17 -1.99
N THR A 508 -4.24 10.20 -2.02
CA THR A 508 -5.09 10.09 -0.83
C THR A 508 -5.51 8.65 -0.53
N LYS A 509 -5.06 7.69 -1.35
CA LYS A 509 -5.22 6.26 -1.11
C LYS A 509 -4.70 5.81 0.26
N LEU A 510 -3.78 6.59 0.83
CA LEU A 510 -3.32 6.42 2.22
C LEU A 510 -4.49 6.35 3.23
N ILE A 511 -5.60 7.05 3.00
CA ILE A 511 -6.80 6.98 3.85
C ILE A 511 -7.37 5.55 3.87
N GLU A 512 -7.49 4.92 2.69
CA GLU A 512 -8.01 3.56 2.54
C GLU A 512 -7.04 2.53 3.14
N ILE A 513 -5.75 2.70 2.86
CA ILE A 513 -4.65 1.89 3.41
C ILE A 513 -4.70 1.91 4.95
N VAL A 514 -4.79 3.11 5.56
CA VAL A 514 -4.88 3.28 7.01
C VAL A 514 -6.17 2.67 7.56
N ALA A 515 -7.30 2.80 6.86
CA ALA A 515 -8.56 2.21 7.30
C ALA A 515 -8.51 0.67 7.31
N ILE A 516 -7.94 0.06 6.27
CA ILE A 516 -7.72 -1.39 6.17
C ILE A 516 -6.76 -1.86 7.27
N GLY A 517 -5.66 -1.14 7.49
CA GLY A 517 -4.73 -1.42 8.58
C GLY A 517 -5.39 -1.35 9.96
N LYS A 518 -6.19 -0.32 10.24
CA LYS A 518 -6.93 -0.19 11.51
C LYS A 518 -7.93 -1.34 11.70
N GLN A 519 -8.59 -1.78 10.63
CA GLN A 519 -9.48 -2.95 10.67
C GLN A 519 -8.71 -4.24 11.03
N LEU A 520 -7.50 -4.45 10.50
CA LEU A 520 -6.63 -5.57 10.88
C LEU A 520 -6.33 -5.56 12.39
N LEU A 521 -5.85 -4.42 12.93
CA LEU A 521 -5.52 -4.30 14.35
C LEU A 521 -6.75 -4.47 15.27
N MET A 522 -7.87 -3.84 14.93
CA MET A 522 -9.12 -3.97 15.69
C MET A 522 -9.59 -5.42 15.74
N THR A 523 -9.55 -6.10 14.59
CA THR A 523 -9.99 -7.50 14.51
C THR A 523 -9.06 -8.39 15.35
N SER A 524 -7.75 -8.13 15.31
CA SER A 524 -6.74 -8.92 16.02
C SER A 524 -6.87 -8.73 17.54
N GLY A 525 -7.01 -7.48 17.99
CA GLY A 525 -7.23 -7.14 19.39
C GLY A 525 -8.54 -7.72 19.94
N ALA A 526 -9.64 -7.59 19.21
CA ALA A 526 -10.95 -8.13 19.60
C ALA A 526 -10.93 -9.66 19.75
N LEU A 527 -10.33 -10.38 18.78
CA LEU A 527 -10.19 -11.83 18.83
C LEU A 527 -9.29 -12.29 19.98
N THR A 528 -8.20 -11.57 20.22
CA THR A 528 -7.29 -11.86 21.34
C THR A 528 -8.00 -11.69 22.68
N LEU A 529 -8.71 -10.58 22.86
CA LEU A 529 -9.48 -10.30 24.07
C LEU A 529 -10.59 -11.33 24.30
N PHE A 530 -11.34 -11.64 23.25
CA PHE A 530 -12.37 -12.66 23.30
C PHE A 530 -11.79 -14.02 23.70
N SER A 531 -10.69 -14.43 23.06
CA SER A 531 -10.07 -15.73 23.31
C SER A 531 -9.46 -15.83 24.72
N LEU A 532 -8.82 -14.75 25.19
CA LEU A 532 -8.25 -14.72 26.54
C LEU A 532 -9.36 -14.82 27.60
N THR A 533 -10.45 -14.08 27.41
CA THR A 533 -11.58 -14.12 28.35
C THR A 533 -12.35 -15.44 28.26
N ASN A 534 -12.40 -16.04 27.06
CA ASN A 534 -12.93 -17.38 26.85
C ASN A 534 -12.19 -18.42 27.68
N ASN A 535 -10.86 -18.35 27.76
CA ASN A 535 -10.09 -19.24 28.62
C ASN A 535 -10.51 -19.13 30.10
N ILE A 536 -10.83 -17.93 30.60
CA ILE A 536 -11.36 -17.75 31.97
C ILE A 536 -12.68 -18.51 32.13
N GLY A 537 -13.60 -18.38 31.17
CA GLY A 537 -14.88 -19.11 31.19
C GLY A 537 -14.68 -20.64 31.19
N LYS A 538 -13.75 -21.14 30.37
CA LYS A 538 -13.39 -22.58 30.33
C LYS A 538 -12.81 -23.07 31.66
N TYR A 539 -11.97 -22.26 32.31
CA TYR A 539 -11.41 -22.58 33.62
C TYR A 539 -12.48 -22.71 34.69
N LEU A 540 -13.40 -21.74 34.76
CA LEU A 540 -14.52 -21.76 35.70
C LEU A 540 -15.45 -22.95 35.47
N ALA A 541 -15.54 -23.46 34.23
CA ALA A 541 -16.33 -24.63 33.90
C ALA A 541 -15.67 -25.95 34.35
N VAL A 542 -14.39 -26.18 34.04
CA VAL A 542 -13.78 -27.52 34.14
C VAL A 542 -12.99 -27.76 35.43
N LEU A 543 -12.33 -26.74 36.00
CA LEU A 543 -11.54 -26.94 37.22
C LEU A 543 -12.36 -27.46 38.42
N PRO A 544 -13.57 -26.95 38.70
CA PRO A 544 -14.36 -27.48 39.82
C PRO A 544 -14.73 -28.95 39.65
N MET A 545 -14.88 -29.40 38.40
CA MET A 545 -15.25 -30.78 38.09
C MET A 545 -14.14 -31.78 38.43
N LEU A 546 -12.89 -31.40 38.19
CA LEU A 546 -11.72 -32.21 38.49
C LEU A 546 -11.59 -32.59 39.97
N PHE A 547 -12.05 -31.71 40.86
CA PHE A 547 -11.91 -31.88 42.31
C PHE A 547 -13.22 -32.21 43.02
N THR A 548 -14.23 -32.68 42.27
CA THR A 548 -15.50 -33.14 42.85
C THR A 548 -15.35 -34.17 43.99
N PRO A 549 -14.42 -35.14 43.95
CA PRO A 549 -14.23 -36.09 45.05
C PRO A 549 -13.69 -35.45 46.34
N LEU A 550 -13.12 -34.24 46.27
CA LEU A 550 -12.56 -33.51 47.42
C LEU A 550 -13.56 -32.48 47.99
N ASN A 551 -14.86 -32.65 47.76
CA ASN A 551 -15.92 -31.69 48.16
C ASN A 551 -15.77 -30.27 47.57
N LEU A 552 -14.88 -30.07 46.59
CA LEU A 552 -14.76 -28.82 45.83
C LEU A 552 -15.83 -28.66 44.75
N GLY A 553 -16.76 -29.63 44.64
CA GLY A 553 -17.94 -29.55 43.77
C GLY A 553 -18.86 -28.37 44.08
N ARG A 554 -18.77 -27.74 45.25
CA ARG A 554 -19.48 -26.48 45.58
C ARG A 554 -19.08 -25.32 44.66
N PHE A 555 -17.90 -25.37 44.05
CA PHE A 555 -17.43 -24.36 43.09
C PHE A 555 -17.87 -24.65 41.65
N ASN A 556 -18.63 -25.73 41.40
CA ASN A 556 -19.22 -26.01 40.09
C ASN A 556 -20.43 -25.09 39.82
N PHE A 557 -20.17 -23.80 39.62
CA PHE A 557 -21.18 -22.77 39.39
C PHE A 557 -22.11 -23.10 38.21
N ILE A 558 -21.60 -23.82 37.20
CA ILE A 558 -22.33 -24.17 35.98
C ILE A 558 -23.15 -25.47 36.13
N GLN A 559 -22.94 -26.21 37.23
CA GLN A 559 -23.59 -27.49 37.50
C GLN A 559 -23.43 -28.50 36.35
N LEU A 560 -22.22 -28.66 35.81
CA LEU A 560 -21.98 -29.69 34.80
C LEU A 560 -22.30 -31.09 35.35
N SER A 561 -22.50 -32.05 34.45
CA SER A 561 -23.06 -33.36 34.83
C SER A 561 -21.99 -34.34 35.31
N ASN A 562 -20.94 -34.54 34.52
CA ASN A 562 -19.85 -35.47 34.78
C ASN A 562 -18.53 -34.96 34.17
N THR A 563 -17.40 -35.39 34.71
CA THR A 563 -16.05 -34.95 34.30
C THR A 563 -15.74 -35.26 32.83
N ASN A 564 -16.15 -36.43 32.34
CA ASN A 564 -15.96 -36.80 30.92
C ASN A 564 -16.84 -35.97 29.97
N SER A 565 -18.12 -35.76 30.32
CA SER A 565 -19.05 -34.94 29.54
C SER A 565 -18.60 -33.47 29.48
N ALA A 566 -18.09 -32.94 30.60
CA ALA A 566 -17.55 -31.58 30.68
C ALA A 566 -16.39 -31.36 29.69
N VAL A 567 -15.44 -32.30 29.62
CA VAL A 567 -14.32 -32.22 28.67
C VAL A 567 -14.77 -32.38 27.23
N LEU A 568 -15.70 -33.28 26.95
CA LEU A 568 -16.22 -33.45 25.59
C LEU A 568 -16.94 -32.17 25.12
N SER A 569 -17.77 -31.58 25.99
CA SER A 569 -18.45 -30.30 25.76
C SER A 569 -17.45 -29.18 25.46
N LEU A 570 -16.36 -29.12 26.23
CA LEU A 570 -15.30 -28.14 26.05
C LEU A 570 -14.59 -28.28 24.69
N LEU A 571 -14.26 -29.51 24.30
CA LEU A 571 -13.62 -29.79 23.02
C LEU A 571 -14.55 -29.48 21.84
N ILE A 572 -15.83 -29.87 21.93
CA ILE A 572 -16.83 -29.55 20.91
C ILE A 572 -16.98 -28.04 20.77
N TYR A 573 -17.05 -27.31 21.89
CA TYR A 573 -17.09 -25.85 21.87
C TYR A 573 -15.88 -25.25 21.16
N ASN A 574 -14.66 -25.76 21.40
CA ASN A 574 -13.47 -25.29 20.70
C ASN A 574 -13.55 -25.52 19.19
N VAL A 575 -14.00 -26.70 18.75
CA VAL A 575 -14.20 -27.00 17.33
C VAL A 575 -15.17 -25.99 16.72
N ILE A 576 -16.34 -25.79 17.34
CA ILE A 576 -17.34 -24.82 16.88
C ILE A 576 -16.75 -23.42 16.81
N ALA A 577 -16.00 -23.00 17.83
CA ALA A 577 -15.40 -21.67 17.88
C ALA A 577 -14.37 -21.44 16.77
N VAL A 578 -13.52 -22.45 16.43
CA VAL A 578 -12.60 -22.36 15.30
C VAL A 578 -13.35 -22.09 14.00
N PHE A 579 -14.40 -22.88 13.69
CA PHE A 579 -15.18 -22.68 12.47
C PHE A 579 -15.96 -21.36 12.45
N ALA A 580 -16.50 -20.93 13.60
CA ALA A 580 -17.22 -19.67 13.73
C ALA A 580 -16.32 -18.45 13.53
N PHE A 581 -15.01 -18.55 13.82
CA PHE A 581 -14.06 -17.45 13.66
C PHE A 581 -13.66 -17.22 12.20
N ILE A 582 -13.65 -18.26 11.36
CA ILE A 582 -13.28 -18.17 9.94
C ILE A 582 -14.02 -17.03 9.21
N PRO A 583 -15.38 -16.97 9.20
CA PRO A 583 -16.08 -15.89 8.49
C PRO A 583 -15.85 -14.51 9.12
N LEU A 584 -15.65 -14.42 10.43
CA LEU A 584 -15.39 -13.17 11.13
C LEU A 584 -14.02 -12.61 10.73
N VAL A 585 -13.00 -13.47 10.69
CA VAL A 585 -11.64 -13.16 10.25
C VAL A 585 -11.59 -12.73 8.80
N LEU A 586 -12.27 -13.45 7.90
CA LEU A 586 -12.28 -13.14 6.47
C LEU A 586 -12.99 -11.83 6.15
N ARG A 587 -14.03 -11.45 6.92
CA ARG A 587 -14.73 -10.16 6.73
C ARG A 587 -14.06 -9.01 7.47
N GLY A 588 -13.44 -9.29 8.61
CA GLY A 588 -12.93 -8.30 9.56
C GLY A 588 -14.03 -7.52 10.28
N ILE A 589 -13.65 -6.89 11.39
CA ILE A 589 -14.54 -6.04 12.20
C ILE A 589 -14.51 -4.62 11.64
N LYS A 590 -15.68 -4.05 11.34
CA LYS A 590 -15.78 -2.69 10.75
C LYS A 590 -15.17 -1.64 11.68
N PHE A 591 -14.24 -0.86 11.16
CA PHE A 591 -13.67 0.29 11.85
C PHE A 591 -14.75 1.37 12.08
N ARG A 592 -14.77 1.94 13.29
CA ARG A 592 -15.54 3.16 13.62
C ARG A 592 -14.58 4.22 14.12
N SER A 593 -14.71 5.44 13.60
CA SER A 593 -13.89 6.60 13.98
C SER A 593 -14.37 7.18 15.31
N ILE A 594 -14.05 6.49 16.41
CA ILE A 594 -14.43 6.83 17.78
C ILE A 594 -13.13 7.05 18.60
N ALA A 595 -13.19 7.79 19.71
CA ALA A 595 -12.03 7.98 20.59
C ALA A 595 -11.45 6.64 21.08
N THR A 596 -10.12 6.55 21.24
CA THR A 596 -9.42 5.31 21.63
C THR A 596 -9.95 4.70 22.93
N ASN A 597 -10.26 5.53 23.94
CA ASN A 597 -10.81 5.06 25.22
C ASN A 597 -12.20 4.45 25.06
N GLU A 598 -13.07 5.06 24.25
CA GLU A 598 -14.42 4.55 23.98
C GLU A 598 -14.35 3.24 23.19
N ILE A 599 -13.45 3.14 22.21
CA ILE A 599 -13.19 1.88 21.48
C ILE A 599 -12.76 0.78 22.44
N PHE A 600 -11.84 1.08 23.37
CA PHE A 600 -11.39 0.12 24.36
C PHE A 600 -12.54 -0.36 25.25
N GLN A 601 -13.34 0.55 25.79
CA GLN A 601 -14.49 0.21 26.63
C GLN A 601 -15.51 -0.64 25.87
N ILE A 602 -15.88 -0.26 24.65
CA ILE A 602 -16.81 -1.01 23.79
C ILE A 602 -16.26 -2.41 23.52
N ASN A 603 -14.98 -2.52 23.17
CA ASN A 603 -14.37 -3.82 22.91
C ASN A 603 -14.32 -4.70 24.16
N MET A 604 -14.05 -4.12 25.34
CA MET A 604 -14.06 -4.82 26.61
C MET A 604 -15.47 -5.31 26.99
N LEU A 605 -16.48 -4.48 26.74
CA LEU A 605 -17.88 -4.83 26.98
C LEU A 605 -18.37 -5.93 26.02
N ILE A 606 -18.10 -5.81 24.71
CA ILE A 606 -18.62 -6.74 23.70
C ILE A 606 -17.78 -8.01 23.67
N TYR A 607 -16.47 -7.90 23.43
CA TYR A 607 -15.60 -9.06 23.21
C TYR A 607 -15.07 -9.64 24.52
N GLY A 608 -14.87 -8.82 25.56
CA GLY A 608 -14.52 -9.30 26.90
C GLY A 608 -15.69 -10.06 27.53
N LEU A 609 -16.82 -9.40 27.81
CA LEU A 609 -17.97 -10.10 28.42
C LEU A 609 -18.54 -11.19 27.51
N GLY A 610 -18.59 -10.96 26.20
CA GLY A 610 -18.96 -11.99 25.23
C GLY A 610 -18.04 -13.21 25.32
N GLY A 611 -16.72 -12.97 25.39
CA GLY A 611 -15.72 -14.02 25.61
C GLY A 611 -15.91 -14.76 26.93
N LEU A 612 -16.37 -14.10 28.00
CA LEU A 612 -16.61 -14.74 29.29
C LEU A 612 -17.87 -15.61 29.31
N PHE A 613 -19.01 -15.06 28.85
CA PHE A 613 -20.32 -15.68 29.06
C PHE A 613 -20.71 -16.68 27.98
N ILE A 614 -20.36 -16.43 26.71
CA ILE A 614 -20.68 -17.33 25.60
C ILE A 614 -20.15 -18.76 25.84
N PRO A 615 -18.89 -19.00 26.25
CA PRO A 615 -18.42 -20.36 26.52
C PRO A 615 -19.18 -21.01 27.68
N LEU A 616 -19.46 -20.28 28.76
CA LEU A 616 -20.17 -20.83 29.92
C LEU A 616 -21.55 -21.37 29.52
N VAL A 617 -22.31 -20.56 28.78
CA VAL A 617 -23.65 -20.95 28.29
C VAL A 617 -23.55 -22.09 27.29
N THR A 618 -22.64 -22.00 26.32
CA THR A 618 -22.53 -23.01 25.25
C THR A 618 -22.06 -24.36 25.79
N ILE A 619 -21.05 -24.37 26.68
CA ILE A 619 -20.55 -25.60 27.32
C ILE A 619 -21.66 -26.26 28.15
N LYS A 620 -22.48 -25.48 28.87
CA LYS A 620 -23.62 -26.03 29.60
C LYS A 620 -24.66 -26.67 28.70
N LEU A 621 -25.02 -26.01 27.60
CA LEU A 621 -25.97 -26.56 26.63
C LEU A 621 -25.44 -27.84 25.98
N LEU A 622 -24.15 -27.88 25.65
CA LEU A 622 -23.49 -29.08 25.11
C LEU A 622 -23.48 -30.21 26.14
N ASP A 623 -23.17 -29.94 27.40
CA ASP A 623 -23.16 -30.94 28.48
C ASP A 623 -24.56 -31.54 28.70
N MET A 624 -25.59 -30.70 28.68
CA MET A 624 -26.99 -31.16 28.76
C MET A 624 -27.37 -32.03 27.56
N ALA A 625 -26.94 -31.65 26.36
CA ALA A 625 -27.19 -32.44 25.15
C ALA A 625 -26.49 -33.81 25.21
N ILE A 626 -25.22 -33.86 25.59
CA ILE A 626 -24.45 -35.11 25.72
C ILE A 626 -25.09 -36.03 26.75
N LYS A 627 -25.48 -35.48 27.91
CA LYS A 627 -26.18 -36.23 28.96
C LYS A 627 -27.49 -36.83 28.45
N ASN A 628 -28.30 -36.06 27.73
CA ASN A 628 -29.59 -36.53 27.23
C ASN A 628 -29.46 -37.65 26.19
N ILE A 629 -28.36 -37.67 25.43
CA ILE A 629 -28.11 -38.73 24.45
C ILE A 629 -27.55 -40.00 25.12
N GLY A 630 -27.06 -39.90 26.37
CA GLY A 630 -26.57 -41.06 27.14
C GLY A 630 -25.22 -41.61 26.66
N PHE A 631 -24.43 -40.79 25.96
CA PHE A 631 -23.13 -41.22 25.40
C PHE A 631 -22.02 -41.40 26.45
N VAL A 632 -22.13 -40.74 27.61
CA VAL A 632 -21.08 -40.64 28.65
C VAL A 632 -21.69 -40.51 30.04
#